data_AF-A0AAU5ICT7-F1
#
_entry.id   AF-A0AAU5ICT7-F1
#
_cell.length_a   1.000
_cell.length_b   1.000
_cell.length_c   1.000
_cell.angle_alpha   90.00
_cell.angle_beta   90.00
_cell.angle_gamma   90.00
#
_symmetry.space_group_name_H-M   'P 1'
#
loop_
_entity.id
_entity.type
_entity.pdbx_description
1 polymer ?
#
loop_
_entity_poly.entity_id
_entity_poly.type
_entity_poly.pdbx_seq_one_letter_code
_entity_poly.pdbx_strand_id
1 'polypeptide(L)'
;MAGAGTEVHVGRDGDGTIRVAAGPFAGADFTQAVLDVSGAVLLWPVLAGPATLPVAEVYDVGRTQQWLWAVYGERVAAAVHTCAAAGGPTSVRVTACLTDLAGAAARLGFGHWAARWWPTSYTDGIAELEADVLGLELAALTHRCQQLFDDFGDQPDDCAAELIEEHRAALDPLTEWWRSAAQPADAASHLESVLRMVDDAADGAGLDWPELRRLRAALDQRRPAGTPADPGALFAHQDGYALAAGVPPTAGGRVIARGPGTNDWRRYPPGFVDAAEDAVSWTARALGAQRQIEVEAVAHNAAPAADPALVAEVQVNGGRPHRVPLARRDDLWAGRATLDLAPDPALALVTPMPPLVEVGVLLPGFDPGPSLGGRADRDAIRALARRRLADTVRPQAFDTFAGPFLAEIVAAAATSEDY
;
A
#
# COMPACT_ATOMS: atom_id res chain seq x y z
N MET A 1 -24.58 -6.36 20.80
CA MET A 1 -25.70 -6.38 19.84
C MET A 1 -25.37 -7.41 18.78
N ALA A 2 -26.22 -8.42 18.54
CA ALA A 2 -25.98 -9.37 17.46
C ALA A 2 -25.97 -8.61 16.13
N GLY A 3 -24.82 -8.55 15.47
CA GLY A 3 -24.67 -7.90 14.16
C GLY A 3 -25.64 -8.50 13.15
N ALA A 4 -26.19 -7.66 12.29
CA ALA A 4 -27.03 -8.12 11.18
C ALA A 4 -26.23 -9.15 10.36
N GLY A 5 -26.74 -10.37 10.26
CA GLY A 5 -26.06 -11.42 9.50
C GLY A 5 -25.98 -11.08 8.02
N THR A 6 -24.85 -11.38 7.39
CA THR A 6 -24.61 -11.15 5.96
C THR A 6 -24.83 -12.45 5.21
N GLU A 7 -25.62 -12.44 4.13
CA GLU A 7 -25.75 -13.63 3.27
C GLU A 7 -24.45 -13.83 2.48
N VAL A 8 -23.88 -15.03 2.59
CA VAL A 8 -22.71 -15.48 1.81
C VAL A 8 -23.05 -16.73 1.02
N HIS A 9 -22.44 -16.84 -0.14
CA HIS A 9 -22.46 -18.02 -0.99
C HIS A 9 -21.20 -18.85 -0.72
N VAL A 10 -21.39 -20.12 -0.39
CA VAL A 10 -20.33 -21.12 -0.33
C VAL A 10 -20.48 -22.01 -1.55
N GLY A 11 -19.49 -22.03 -2.43
CA GLY A 11 -19.52 -22.78 -3.67
C GLY A 11 -18.23 -23.55 -3.92
N ARG A 12 -18.34 -24.77 -4.46
CA ARG A 12 -17.19 -25.55 -4.93
C ARG A 12 -17.06 -25.43 -6.44
N ASP A 13 -15.90 -25.01 -6.91
CA ASP A 13 -15.59 -24.94 -8.34
C ASP A 13 -15.09 -26.30 -8.89
N GLY A 14 -15.01 -26.44 -10.22
CA GLY A 14 -14.63 -27.67 -10.91
C GLY A 14 -13.19 -28.11 -10.68
N ASP A 15 -12.31 -27.20 -10.25
CA ASP A 15 -10.93 -27.49 -9.83
C ASP A 15 -10.84 -28.04 -8.39
N GLY A 16 -11.95 -28.00 -7.65
CA GLY A 16 -12.04 -28.45 -6.26
C GLY A 16 -11.92 -27.34 -5.22
N THR A 17 -11.56 -26.12 -5.60
CA THR A 17 -11.45 -24.95 -4.72
C THR A 17 -12.84 -24.56 -4.19
N ILE A 18 -12.92 -24.20 -2.91
CA ILE A 18 -14.16 -23.70 -2.31
C ILE A 18 -14.07 -22.19 -2.14
N ARG A 19 -15.06 -21.48 -2.68
CA ARG A 19 -15.19 -20.04 -2.56
C ARG A 19 -16.27 -19.67 -1.56
N VAL A 20 -15.96 -18.79 -0.62
CA VAL A 20 -16.92 -18.13 0.28
C VAL A 20 -16.99 -16.66 -0.08
N ALA A 21 -18.14 -16.15 -0.53
CA ALA A 21 -18.28 -14.76 -0.94
C ALA A 21 -19.68 -14.19 -0.71
N ALA A 22 -19.77 -12.93 -0.29
CA ALA A 22 -21.05 -12.20 -0.18
C ALA A 22 -21.56 -11.66 -1.55
N GLY A 23 -20.71 -11.65 -2.58
CA GLY A 23 -21.03 -11.10 -3.89
C GLY A 23 -19.87 -11.29 -4.88
N PRO A 24 -19.99 -10.75 -6.10
CA PRO A 24 -18.91 -10.78 -7.07
C PRO A 24 -17.69 -10.01 -6.53
N PHE A 25 -16.50 -10.56 -6.78
CA PHE A 25 -15.24 -9.90 -6.47
C PHE A 25 -14.56 -9.57 -7.79
N ALA A 26 -14.37 -8.28 -8.06
CA ALA A 26 -13.76 -7.79 -9.27
C ALA A 26 -12.98 -6.52 -8.98
N GLY A 27 -11.88 -6.31 -9.71
CA GLY A 27 -10.98 -5.18 -9.56
C GLY A 27 -9.62 -5.54 -10.14
N ALA A 28 -8.79 -4.53 -10.40
CA ALA A 28 -7.38 -4.76 -10.67
C ALA A 28 -6.68 -5.24 -9.39
N ASP A 29 -5.59 -6.00 -9.52
CA ASP A 29 -4.90 -6.62 -8.37
C ASP A 29 -4.52 -5.60 -7.28
N PHE A 30 -4.11 -4.40 -7.67
CA PHE A 30 -3.72 -3.32 -6.75
C PHE A 30 -4.90 -2.67 -6.01
N THR A 31 -6.15 -2.99 -6.36
CA THR A 31 -7.35 -2.54 -5.62
C THR A 31 -7.83 -3.58 -4.62
N GLN A 32 -7.04 -4.62 -4.38
CA GLN A 32 -7.38 -5.75 -3.52
C GLN A 32 -6.34 -5.89 -2.41
N ALA A 33 -6.82 -6.03 -1.18
CA ALA A 33 -6.03 -6.46 -0.05
C ALA A 33 -6.12 -7.97 0.06
N VAL A 34 -4.99 -8.62 0.33
CA VAL A 34 -4.85 -10.07 0.35
C VAL A 34 -4.16 -10.48 1.65
N LEU A 35 -4.61 -11.59 2.23
CA LEU A 35 -3.96 -12.23 3.37
C LEU A 35 -3.94 -13.74 3.11
N ASP A 36 -2.74 -14.33 3.10
CA ASP A 36 -2.60 -15.79 3.02
C ASP A 36 -2.70 -16.39 4.43
N VAL A 37 -3.60 -17.34 4.61
CA VAL A 37 -3.92 -17.95 5.91
C VAL A 37 -3.95 -19.46 5.77
N SER A 38 -3.97 -20.18 6.89
CA SER A 38 -3.94 -21.65 6.90
C SER A 38 -5.06 -22.27 6.03
N GLY A 39 -4.68 -22.74 4.84
CA GLY A 39 -5.56 -23.42 3.88
C GLY A 39 -6.44 -22.52 3.00
N ALA A 40 -6.31 -21.20 3.06
CA ALA A 40 -7.09 -20.30 2.21
C ALA A 40 -6.38 -18.97 1.94
N VAL A 41 -6.79 -18.27 0.88
CA VAL A 41 -6.47 -16.85 0.69
C VAL A 41 -7.72 -16.02 1.00
N LEU A 42 -7.57 -14.99 1.82
CA LEU A 42 -8.61 -14.00 2.10
C LEU A 42 -8.39 -12.74 1.26
N LEU A 43 -9.45 -12.25 0.60
CA LEU A 43 -9.39 -11.08 -0.26
C LEU A 43 -10.45 -10.04 0.14
N TRP A 44 -10.04 -8.77 0.16
CA TRP A 44 -10.92 -7.62 0.40
C TRP A 44 -10.78 -6.59 -0.72
N PRO A 45 -11.88 -5.97 -1.20
CA PRO A 45 -11.78 -4.85 -2.11
C PRO A 45 -11.39 -3.60 -1.29
N VAL A 46 -10.24 -3.00 -1.58
CA VAL A 46 -9.73 -1.84 -0.84
C VAL A 46 -10.62 -0.62 -0.97
N LEU A 47 -11.25 -0.47 -2.14
CA LEU A 47 -12.20 0.60 -2.41
C LEU A 47 -13.59 0.35 -1.79
N ALA A 48 -13.84 -0.86 -1.27
CA ALA A 48 -15.08 -1.15 -0.57
C ALA A 48 -15.06 -0.63 0.88
N GLY A 49 -16.25 -0.43 1.44
CA GLY A 49 -16.41 0.13 2.78
C GLY A 49 -15.93 -0.81 3.90
N PRO A 50 -15.74 -0.25 5.12
CA PRO A 50 -15.07 -0.90 6.24
C PRO A 50 -15.83 -2.03 6.97
N ALA A 51 -16.72 -2.75 6.30
CA ALA A 51 -17.53 -3.79 6.91
C ALA A 51 -17.85 -4.94 5.94
N THR A 52 -16.94 -5.18 4.97
CA THR A 52 -17.11 -6.28 4.03
C THR A 52 -16.42 -7.53 4.58
N LEU A 53 -17.17 -8.64 4.63
CA LEU A 53 -16.58 -9.95 4.87
C LEU A 53 -15.58 -10.25 3.76
N PRO A 54 -14.44 -10.90 4.08
CA PRO A 54 -13.50 -11.32 3.04
C PRO A 54 -14.19 -12.27 2.07
N VAL A 55 -13.69 -12.28 0.84
CA VAL A 55 -13.83 -13.44 -0.02
C VAL A 55 -12.76 -14.44 0.40
N ALA A 56 -13.13 -15.69 0.69
CA ALA A 56 -12.17 -16.76 0.94
C ALA A 56 -12.08 -17.68 -0.27
N GLU A 57 -10.86 -17.91 -0.74
CA GLU A 57 -10.53 -18.96 -1.70
C GLU A 57 -9.82 -20.10 -0.95
N VAL A 58 -10.60 -21.14 -0.61
CA VAL A 58 -10.19 -22.25 0.25
C VAL A 58 -9.65 -23.38 -0.62
N TYR A 59 -8.36 -23.66 -0.44
CA TYR A 59 -7.62 -24.72 -1.14
C TYR A 59 -7.32 -25.93 -0.22
N ASP A 60 -7.30 -25.75 1.10
CA ASP A 60 -7.22 -26.83 2.09
C ASP A 60 -8.29 -26.66 3.18
N VAL A 61 -9.39 -27.41 3.01
CA VAL A 61 -10.50 -27.38 3.95
C VAL A 61 -10.11 -27.87 5.34
N GLY A 62 -9.20 -28.85 5.45
CA GLY A 62 -8.81 -29.42 6.73
C GLY A 62 -8.12 -28.39 7.62
N ARG A 63 -7.19 -27.64 7.04
CA ARG A 63 -6.51 -26.50 7.65
C ARG A 63 -7.49 -25.37 7.99
N THR A 64 -8.30 -24.95 7.03
CA THR A 64 -9.24 -23.84 7.20
C THR A 64 -10.30 -24.05 8.30
N GLN A 65 -10.69 -25.30 8.60
CA GLN A 65 -11.65 -25.56 9.69
C GLN A 65 -11.17 -25.14 11.10
N GLN A 66 -9.86 -24.89 11.28
CA GLN A 66 -9.31 -24.42 12.55
C GLN A 66 -9.75 -23.00 12.92
N TRP A 67 -9.98 -22.14 11.91
CA TRP A 67 -10.24 -20.71 12.10
C TRP A 67 -11.48 -20.17 11.39
N LEU A 68 -12.01 -20.86 10.37
CA LEU A 68 -13.10 -20.34 9.52
C LEU A 68 -14.35 -19.91 10.30
N TRP A 69 -14.69 -20.65 11.36
CA TRP A 69 -15.80 -20.33 12.25
C TRP A 69 -15.58 -19.02 13.02
N ALA A 70 -14.33 -18.67 13.31
CA ALA A 70 -13.96 -17.47 14.04
C ALA A 70 -13.99 -16.23 13.14
N VAL A 71 -14.01 -16.37 11.80
CA VAL A 71 -14.13 -15.25 10.84
C VAL A 71 -15.55 -15.12 10.27
N TYR A 72 -16.16 -16.23 9.86
CA TYR A 72 -17.46 -16.23 9.17
C TYR A 72 -18.62 -16.78 10.02
N GLY A 73 -18.33 -17.40 11.16
CA GLY A 73 -19.30 -18.09 12.00
C GLY A 73 -19.43 -19.59 11.71
N GLU A 74 -19.90 -20.34 12.70
CA GLU A 74 -20.03 -21.81 12.65
C GLU A 74 -20.84 -22.33 11.47
N ARG A 75 -21.91 -21.61 11.08
CA ARG A 75 -22.77 -22.03 9.96
C ARG A 75 -22.02 -22.06 8.64
N VAL A 76 -21.14 -21.10 8.40
CA VAL A 76 -20.33 -21.03 7.18
C VAL A 76 -19.28 -22.13 7.20
N ALA A 77 -18.65 -22.38 8.36
CA ALA A 77 -17.70 -23.48 8.51
C ALA A 77 -18.33 -24.86 8.20
N ALA A 78 -19.53 -25.11 8.71
CA ALA A 78 -20.28 -26.35 8.42
C ALA A 78 -20.67 -26.46 6.93
N ALA A 79 -21.03 -25.34 6.30
CA ALA A 79 -21.35 -25.32 4.87
C ALA A 79 -20.12 -25.61 4.00
N VAL A 80 -18.96 -25.02 4.32
CA VAL A 80 -17.69 -25.34 3.63
C VAL A 80 -17.36 -26.82 3.77
N HIS A 81 -17.49 -27.39 4.97
CA HIS A 81 -17.28 -28.83 5.19
C HIS A 81 -18.23 -29.69 4.34
N THR A 82 -19.51 -29.32 4.27
CA THR A 82 -20.52 -30.03 3.48
C THR A 82 -20.24 -29.93 1.98
N CYS A 83 -19.87 -28.73 1.50
CA CYS A 83 -19.49 -28.51 0.11
C CYS A 83 -18.23 -29.31 -0.29
N ALA A 84 -17.27 -29.43 0.62
CA ALA A 84 -16.06 -30.24 0.41
C ALA A 84 -16.37 -31.73 0.27
N ALA A 85 -17.34 -32.24 1.05
CA ALA A 85 -17.78 -33.63 1.00
C ALA A 85 -18.64 -33.94 -0.24
N ALA A 86 -19.19 -32.94 -0.92
CA ALA A 86 -19.96 -33.13 -2.13
C ALA A 86 -19.04 -33.57 -3.29
N GLY A 87 -19.36 -34.69 -3.95
CA GLY A 87 -18.58 -35.24 -5.07
C GLY A 87 -18.67 -34.49 -6.39
N GLY A 88 -19.10 -33.21 -6.38
CA GLY A 88 -19.27 -32.38 -7.57
C GLY A 88 -19.59 -30.92 -7.23
N PRO A 89 -19.75 -30.04 -8.24
CA PRO A 89 -20.07 -28.63 -8.05
C PRO A 89 -21.36 -28.47 -7.25
N THR A 90 -21.27 -27.75 -6.15
CA THR A 90 -22.42 -27.45 -5.28
C THR A 90 -22.29 -26.04 -4.76
N SER A 91 -23.42 -25.39 -4.48
CA SER A 91 -23.44 -24.09 -3.84
C SER A 91 -24.57 -24.00 -2.83
N VAL A 92 -24.32 -23.33 -1.72
CA VAL A 92 -25.32 -23.09 -0.67
C VAL A 92 -25.21 -21.66 -0.16
N ARG A 93 -26.35 -21.08 0.22
CA ARG A 93 -26.41 -19.76 0.83
C ARG A 93 -26.51 -19.89 2.34
N VAL A 94 -25.70 -19.13 3.06
CA VAL A 94 -25.63 -19.17 4.52
C VAL A 94 -25.48 -17.77 5.06
N THR A 95 -26.07 -17.51 6.22
CA THR A 95 -25.84 -16.27 6.95
C THR A 95 -24.52 -16.35 7.72
N ALA A 96 -23.57 -15.50 7.34
CA ALA A 96 -22.34 -15.24 8.07
C ALA A 96 -22.57 -14.22 9.19
N CYS A 97 -21.76 -14.32 10.24
CA CYS A 97 -21.73 -13.35 11.33
C CYS A 97 -20.33 -12.72 11.39
N LEU A 98 -20.27 -11.39 11.29
CA LEU A 98 -19.03 -10.64 11.51
C LEU A 98 -18.57 -10.80 12.95
N THR A 99 -17.31 -11.18 13.12
CA THR A 99 -16.62 -11.33 14.40
C THR A 99 -15.54 -10.28 14.56
N ASP A 100 -15.02 -10.10 15.78
CA ASP A 100 -13.90 -9.18 16.02
C ASP A 100 -12.63 -9.63 15.28
N LEU A 101 -12.41 -10.95 15.13
CA LEU A 101 -11.30 -11.49 14.34
C LEU A 101 -11.42 -11.14 12.86
N ALA A 102 -12.64 -11.12 12.30
CA ALA A 102 -12.84 -10.68 10.91
C ALA A 102 -12.43 -9.22 10.71
N GLY A 103 -12.71 -8.35 11.70
CA GLY A 103 -12.26 -6.95 11.69
C GLY A 103 -10.75 -6.81 11.78
N ALA A 104 -10.09 -7.57 12.66
CA ALA A 104 -8.64 -7.58 12.80
C ALA A 104 -7.94 -8.13 11.54
N ALA A 105 -8.45 -9.22 10.97
CA ALA A 105 -7.92 -9.85 9.76
C ALA A 105 -8.02 -8.93 8.55
N ALA A 106 -9.16 -8.26 8.39
CA ALA A 106 -9.33 -7.27 7.36
C ALA A 106 -8.31 -6.13 7.55
N ARG A 107 -8.12 -5.63 8.79
CA ARG A 107 -7.20 -4.52 9.07
C ARG A 107 -5.77 -4.93 8.74
N LEU A 108 -5.38 -6.15 9.11
CA LEU A 108 -4.08 -6.74 8.76
C LEU A 108 -3.89 -6.79 7.23
N GLY A 109 -4.85 -7.33 6.49
CA GLY A 109 -4.80 -7.37 5.02
C GLY A 109 -4.71 -5.98 4.39
N PHE A 110 -5.47 -5.00 4.89
CA PHE A 110 -5.39 -3.61 4.41
C PHE A 110 -4.05 -2.94 4.75
N GLY A 111 -3.46 -3.24 5.91
CA GLY A 111 -2.14 -2.72 6.27
C GLY A 111 -1.03 -3.32 5.41
N HIS A 112 -1.09 -4.61 5.11
CA HIS A 112 -0.21 -5.27 4.14
C HIS A 112 -0.36 -4.71 2.72
N TRP A 113 -1.59 -4.34 2.34
CA TRP A 113 -1.83 -3.60 1.11
C TRP A 113 -1.21 -2.20 1.17
N ALA A 114 -1.40 -1.45 2.26
CA ALA A 114 -0.86 -0.10 2.40
C ALA A 114 0.68 -0.09 2.36
N ALA A 115 1.35 -1.04 3.01
CA ALA A 115 2.80 -1.18 2.95
C ALA A 115 3.33 -1.37 1.51
N ARG A 116 2.54 -1.99 0.64
CA ARG A 116 2.92 -2.31 -0.75
C ARG A 116 2.35 -1.35 -1.79
N TRP A 117 1.28 -0.65 -1.46
CA TRP A 117 0.42 0.08 -2.39
C TRP A 117 -0.15 1.36 -1.77
N TRP A 118 0.52 2.00 -0.83
CA TRP A 118 0.15 3.36 -0.45
C TRP A 118 0.57 4.36 -1.54
N PRO A 119 -0.34 5.20 -2.04
CA PRO A 119 -0.05 6.08 -3.17
C PRO A 119 0.54 7.41 -2.70
N THR A 120 1.71 7.41 -2.07
CA THR A 120 2.37 8.63 -1.60
C THR A 120 2.53 9.63 -2.75
N SER A 121 2.06 10.87 -2.53
CA SER A 121 2.12 11.93 -3.52
C SER A 121 2.18 13.27 -2.82
N TYR A 122 3.32 13.95 -2.94
CA TYR A 122 3.46 15.31 -2.44
C TYR A 122 2.55 16.27 -3.20
N THR A 123 2.40 16.05 -4.51
CA THR A 123 1.59 16.90 -5.39
C THR A 123 0.10 16.81 -5.06
N ASP A 124 -0.39 15.62 -4.72
CA ASP A 124 -1.78 15.40 -4.31
C ASP A 124 -1.99 15.56 -2.78
N GLY A 125 -0.95 15.93 -2.00
CA GLY A 125 -1.05 16.07 -0.54
C GLY A 125 -1.31 14.75 0.21
N ILE A 126 -0.79 13.63 -0.32
CA ILE A 126 -0.83 12.31 0.28
C ILE A 126 0.52 12.02 0.90
N ALA A 127 0.61 12.18 2.21
CA ALA A 127 1.82 11.91 2.98
C ALA A 127 2.22 10.43 2.95
N GLU A 128 3.53 10.20 3.08
CA GLU A 128 4.12 8.88 3.24
C GLU A 128 3.69 8.25 4.57
N LEU A 129 3.49 6.93 4.58
CA LEU A 129 3.33 6.18 5.81
C LEU A 129 4.69 5.75 6.33
N GLU A 130 5.01 6.11 7.56
CA GLU A 130 6.23 5.68 8.24
C GLU A 130 6.24 4.14 8.33
N ALA A 131 7.22 3.51 7.68
CA ALA A 131 7.25 2.07 7.43
C ALA A 131 7.46 1.26 8.72
N ASP A 132 8.31 1.73 9.65
CA ASP A 132 8.58 1.06 10.91
C ASP A 132 7.40 1.17 11.88
N VAL A 133 6.69 2.30 11.88
CA VAL A 133 5.45 2.47 12.65
C VAL A 133 4.34 1.57 12.11
N LEU A 134 4.15 1.54 10.78
CA LEU A 134 3.18 0.63 10.15
C LEU A 134 3.55 -0.82 10.44
N GLY A 135 4.83 -1.17 10.31
CA GLY A 135 5.36 -2.51 10.53
C GLY A 135 5.15 -3.05 11.94
N LEU A 136 5.37 -2.24 12.97
CA LEU A 136 5.08 -2.64 14.35
C LEU A 136 3.59 -2.81 14.62
N GLU A 137 2.72 -1.99 14.01
CA GLU A 137 1.28 -2.20 14.10
C GLU A 137 0.82 -3.46 13.34
N LEU A 138 1.45 -3.78 12.21
CA LEU A 138 1.25 -5.05 11.51
C LEU A 138 1.66 -6.23 12.38
N ALA A 139 2.81 -6.17 13.06
CA ALA A 139 3.24 -7.23 13.99
C ALA A 139 2.21 -7.48 15.10
N ALA A 140 1.67 -6.40 15.69
CA ALA A 140 0.61 -6.49 16.69
C ALA A 140 -0.67 -7.13 16.13
N LEU A 141 -1.06 -6.78 14.90
CA LEU A 141 -2.22 -7.36 14.22
C LEU A 141 -2.01 -8.82 13.82
N THR A 142 -0.80 -9.20 13.38
CA THR A 142 -0.42 -10.59 13.13
C THR A 142 -0.53 -11.42 14.40
N HIS A 143 -0.02 -10.93 15.54
CA HIS A 143 -0.18 -11.59 16.84
C HIS A 143 -1.65 -11.72 17.24
N ARG A 144 -2.46 -10.66 17.08
CA ARG A 144 -3.91 -10.69 17.33
C ARG A 144 -4.63 -11.72 16.44
N CYS A 145 -4.17 -11.88 15.21
CA CYS A 145 -4.72 -12.79 14.21
C CYS A 145 -4.06 -14.17 14.20
N GLN A 146 -3.22 -14.51 15.19
CA GLN A 146 -2.42 -15.75 15.19
C GLN A 146 -3.23 -17.03 14.93
N GLN A 147 -4.51 -17.08 15.31
CA GLN A 147 -5.39 -18.22 15.04
C GLN A 147 -5.60 -18.51 13.54
N LEU A 148 -5.39 -17.53 12.65
CA LEU A 148 -5.53 -17.71 11.19
C LEU A 148 -4.37 -18.48 10.58
N PHE A 149 -3.23 -18.51 11.26
CA PHE A 149 -2.00 -19.13 10.79
C PHE A 149 -1.79 -20.48 11.49
N ASP A 150 -0.95 -21.33 10.91
CA ASP A 150 -0.55 -22.60 11.50
C ASP A 150 0.97 -22.65 11.67
N ASP A 151 1.47 -23.63 12.41
CA ASP A 151 2.90 -23.72 12.72
C ASP A 151 3.75 -24.32 11.57
N PHE A 152 3.21 -24.43 10.34
CA PHE A 152 3.94 -25.01 9.21
C PHE A 152 4.92 -24.04 8.55
N GLY A 153 4.79 -22.72 8.80
CA GLY A 153 5.69 -21.69 8.27
C GLY A 153 5.68 -21.62 6.75
N ASP A 154 4.55 -21.97 6.12
CA ASP A 154 4.34 -21.86 4.68
C ASP A 154 3.60 -20.57 4.28
N GLN A 155 3.13 -19.79 5.25
CA GLN A 155 2.48 -18.50 5.07
C GLN A 155 3.49 -17.35 5.22
N PRO A 156 3.57 -16.40 4.27
CA PRO A 156 4.52 -15.28 4.35
C PRO A 156 4.14 -14.22 5.38
N ASP A 157 2.89 -14.18 5.84
CA ASP A 157 2.35 -13.10 6.69
C ASP A 157 2.16 -13.54 8.17
N ASP A 158 2.70 -14.69 8.59
CA ASP A 158 2.48 -15.29 9.92
C ASP A 158 3.45 -14.82 11.02
N CYS A 159 4.62 -14.28 10.63
CA CYS A 159 5.72 -14.09 11.56
C CYS A 159 5.76 -12.69 12.16
N ALA A 160 5.02 -12.50 13.26
CA ALA A 160 5.08 -11.25 14.05
C ALA A 160 6.49 -10.94 14.55
N ALA A 161 7.29 -11.96 14.91
CA ALA A 161 8.65 -11.79 15.43
C ALA A 161 9.60 -11.16 14.39
N GLU A 162 9.51 -11.58 13.12
CA GLU A 162 10.30 -11.01 12.03
C GLU A 162 9.94 -9.54 11.79
N LEU A 163 8.64 -9.20 11.80
CA LEU A 163 8.19 -7.82 11.69
C LEU A 163 8.72 -6.94 12.85
N ILE A 164 8.73 -7.45 14.09
CA ILE A 164 9.29 -6.71 15.23
C ILE A 164 10.81 -6.53 15.08
N GLU A 165 11.51 -7.53 14.54
CA GLU A 165 12.96 -7.43 14.28
C GLU A 165 13.27 -6.39 13.20
N GLU A 166 12.54 -6.44 12.08
CA GLU A 166 12.69 -5.52 10.95
C GLU A 166 12.43 -4.07 11.37
N HIS A 167 11.35 -3.85 12.14
CA HIS A 167 10.85 -2.51 12.48
C HIS A 167 11.21 -2.04 13.89
N ARG A 168 12.24 -2.66 14.50
CA ARG A 168 12.71 -2.35 15.86
C ARG A 168 13.03 -0.87 16.11
N ALA A 169 13.38 -0.12 15.07
CA ALA A 169 13.80 1.28 15.18
C ALA A 169 12.67 2.19 15.67
N ALA A 170 11.41 1.83 15.41
CA ALA A 170 10.24 2.60 15.87
C ALA A 170 9.84 2.33 17.33
N LEU A 171 10.39 1.31 18.01
CA LEU A 171 9.97 0.97 19.39
C LEU A 171 10.22 2.10 20.39
N ASP A 172 11.43 2.68 20.38
CA ASP A 172 11.78 3.76 21.30
C ASP A 172 10.96 5.04 21.01
N PRO A 173 10.86 5.54 19.76
CA PRO A 173 9.99 6.67 19.42
C PRO A 173 8.50 6.45 19.74
N LEU A 174 7.95 5.26 19.49
CA LEU A 174 6.56 4.95 19.85
C LEU A 174 6.35 4.94 21.37
N THR A 175 7.31 4.41 22.12
CA THR A 175 7.28 4.43 23.60
C THR A 175 7.33 5.87 24.13
N GLU A 176 8.15 6.73 23.52
CA GLU A 176 8.20 8.15 23.84
C GLU A 176 6.88 8.85 23.49
N TRP A 177 6.35 8.60 22.30
CA TRP A 177 5.06 9.13 21.89
C TRP A 177 3.97 8.74 22.89
N TRP A 178 3.85 7.45 23.25
CA TRP A 178 2.89 6.96 24.23
C TRP A 178 3.00 7.65 25.59
N ARG A 179 4.20 8.02 26.03
CA ARG A 179 4.43 8.75 27.28
C ARG A 179 4.09 10.24 27.21
N SER A 180 3.92 10.82 26.02
CA SER A 180 3.51 12.22 25.82
C SER A 180 2.16 12.52 26.47
N ALA A 181 2.02 13.69 27.12
CA ALA A 181 0.77 14.09 27.80
C ALA A 181 -0.31 14.68 26.87
N ALA A 182 -0.04 14.84 25.57
CA ALA A 182 -0.85 15.65 24.65
C ALA A 182 -1.70 14.86 23.64
N GLN A 183 -1.93 13.56 23.87
CA GLN A 183 -2.68 12.75 22.91
C GLN A 183 -4.19 12.68 23.23
N PRO A 184 -5.06 12.61 22.21
CA PRO A 184 -6.45 12.18 22.38
C PRO A 184 -6.51 10.81 23.09
N ALA A 185 -7.48 10.62 23.99
CA ALA A 185 -7.60 9.40 24.80
C ALA A 185 -7.71 8.12 23.95
N ASP A 186 -8.36 8.21 22.81
CA ASP A 186 -8.58 7.09 21.90
C ASP A 186 -7.28 6.69 21.18
N ALA A 187 -6.48 7.65 20.70
CA ALA A 187 -5.18 7.40 20.08
C ALA A 187 -4.16 6.83 21.09
N ALA A 188 -4.20 7.35 22.32
CA ALA A 188 -3.44 6.82 23.44
C ALA A 188 -3.78 5.35 23.76
N SER A 189 -5.07 5.00 23.73
CA SER A 189 -5.54 3.64 24.00
C SER A 189 -5.15 2.69 22.88
N HIS A 190 -5.25 3.14 21.62
CA HIS A 190 -4.79 2.39 20.44
C HIS A 190 -3.29 2.12 20.50
N LEU A 191 -2.49 3.16 20.75
CA LEU A 191 -1.04 3.04 20.87
C LEU A 191 -0.63 2.12 22.03
N GLU A 192 -1.28 2.22 23.18
CA GLU A 192 -1.04 1.28 24.29
C GLU A 192 -1.38 -0.16 23.92
N SER A 193 -2.51 -0.37 23.22
CA SER A 193 -2.94 -1.68 22.75
C SER A 193 -1.91 -2.30 21.80
N VAL A 194 -1.42 -1.53 20.83
CA VAL A 194 -0.36 -1.95 19.90
C VAL A 194 0.92 -2.30 20.66
N LEU A 195 1.40 -1.42 21.54
CA LEU A 195 2.63 -1.64 22.31
C LEU A 195 2.55 -2.89 23.20
N ARG A 196 1.40 -3.15 23.85
CA ARG A 196 1.17 -4.37 24.63
C ARG A 196 1.16 -5.62 23.75
N MET A 197 0.50 -5.58 22.60
CA MET A 197 0.47 -6.72 21.67
C MET A 197 1.85 -7.02 21.08
N VAL A 198 2.66 -5.99 20.81
CA VAL A 198 4.07 -6.15 20.40
C VAL A 198 4.90 -6.80 21.50
N ASP A 199 4.71 -6.37 22.76
CA ASP A 199 5.39 -6.97 23.91
C ASP A 199 4.99 -8.44 24.12
N ASP A 200 3.70 -8.74 24.08
CA ASP A 200 3.15 -10.11 24.20
C ASP A 200 3.68 -11.02 23.07
N ALA A 201 3.75 -10.51 21.84
CA ALA A 201 4.29 -11.23 20.68
C ALA A 201 5.80 -11.50 20.84
N ALA A 202 6.56 -10.48 21.27
CA ALA A 202 7.98 -10.59 21.52
C ALA A 202 8.29 -11.58 22.65
N ASP A 203 7.51 -11.57 23.72
CA ASP A 203 7.58 -12.54 24.82
C ASP A 203 7.32 -13.96 24.34
N GLY A 204 6.26 -14.17 23.55
CA GLY A 204 5.92 -15.46 22.95
C GLY A 204 7.05 -16.02 22.06
N ALA A 205 7.77 -15.14 21.37
CA ALA A 205 8.93 -15.48 20.54
C ALA A 205 10.27 -15.55 21.32
N GLY A 206 10.30 -15.17 22.60
CA GLY A 206 11.52 -15.16 23.42
C GLY A 206 12.51 -14.03 23.08
N LEU A 207 12.03 -12.94 22.50
CA LEU A 207 12.83 -11.76 22.16
C LEU A 207 13.09 -10.89 23.40
N ASP A 208 14.37 -10.53 23.65
CA ASP A 208 14.77 -9.75 24.83
C ASP A 208 15.85 -8.71 24.52
N TRP A 209 15.59 -7.87 23.53
CA TRP A 209 16.50 -6.77 23.14
C TRP A 209 16.39 -5.57 24.11
N PRO A 210 17.39 -4.67 24.14
CA PRO A 210 17.36 -3.48 24.99
C PRO A 210 16.11 -2.60 24.82
N GLU A 211 15.63 -2.44 23.59
CA GLU A 211 14.44 -1.68 23.20
C GLU A 211 13.17 -2.29 23.82
N LEU A 212 12.98 -3.60 23.71
CA LEU A 212 11.87 -4.33 24.33
C LEU A 212 11.91 -4.27 25.85
N ARG A 213 13.09 -4.39 26.46
CA ARG A 213 13.23 -4.20 27.92
C ARG A 213 12.85 -2.79 28.36
N ARG A 214 13.18 -1.76 27.57
CA ARG A 214 12.75 -0.38 27.82
C ARG A 214 11.24 -0.22 27.67
N LEU A 215 10.65 -0.86 26.67
CA LEU A 215 9.20 -0.92 26.48
C LEU A 215 8.49 -1.57 27.68
N ARG A 216 8.89 -2.78 28.09
CA ARG A 216 8.33 -3.49 29.26
C ARG A 216 8.41 -2.62 30.53
N ALA A 217 9.59 -2.07 30.78
CA ALA A 217 9.78 -1.15 31.90
C ALA A 217 8.91 0.12 31.80
N ALA A 218 8.54 0.54 30.58
CA ALA A 218 7.62 1.64 30.35
C ALA A 218 6.17 1.27 30.64
N LEU A 219 5.71 0.11 30.18
CA LEU A 219 4.35 -0.41 30.37
C LEU A 219 4.04 -0.69 31.84
N ASP A 220 5.03 -1.16 32.61
CA ASP A 220 4.92 -1.39 34.06
C ASP A 220 4.77 -0.09 34.87
N GLN A 221 5.19 1.05 34.31
CA GLN A 221 5.10 2.35 34.96
C GLN A 221 3.74 2.99 34.67
N ARG A 222 3.15 3.61 35.69
CA ARG A 222 1.96 4.45 35.49
C ARG A 222 2.34 5.61 34.56
N ARG A 223 1.61 5.77 33.45
CA ARG A 223 1.84 6.83 32.44
C ARG A 223 2.03 8.19 33.15
N PRO A 224 3.26 8.76 33.14
CA PRO A 224 3.51 10.04 33.77
C PRO A 224 2.86 11.17 32.94
N ALA A 225 2.62 12.32 33.56
CA ALA A 225 2.33 13.55 32.82
C ALA A 225 3.63 14.01 32.13
N GLY A 226 3.90 13.46 30.94
CA GLY A 226 5.10 13.75 30.15
C GLY A 226 5.07 15.12 29.45
N THR A 227 6.20 15.52 28.90
CA THR A 227 6.27 16.66 27.98
C THR A 227 5.49 16.32 26.70
N PRO A 228 4.77 17.26 26.08
CA PRO A 228 4.20 17.07 24.76
C PRO A 228 5.30 16.72 23.75
N ALA A 229 5.20 15.53 23.15
CA ALA A 229 5.97 15.15 21.97
C ALA A 229 5.05 15.15 20.75
N ASP A 230 5.53 15.76 19.66
CA ASP A 230 4.87 15.72 18.37
C ASP A 230 5.29 14.44 17.62
N PRO A 231 4.36 13.56 17.22
CA PRO A 231 4.70 12.37 16.44
C PRO A 231 5.36 12.71 15.10
N GLY A 232 4.98 13.81 14.42
CA GLY A 232 5.64 14.20 13.17
C GLY A 232 7.14 14.40 13.36
N ALA A 233 7.53 15.15 14.38
CA ALA A 233 8.92 15.41 14.74
C ALA A 233 9.68 14.16 15.23
N LEU A 234 9.02 13.25 15.96
CA LEU A 234 9.64 12.00 16.43
C LEU A 234 10.07 11.07 15.29
N PHE A 235 9.34 11.13 14.17
CA PHE A 235 9.54 10.25 13.01
C PHE A 235 10.02 11.00 11.75
N ALA A 236 10.33 12.29 11.86
CA ALA A 236 10.81 13.09 10.74
C ALA A 236 12.19 12.60 10.27
N HIS A 237 12.27 12.24 8.98
CA HIS A 237 13.53 11.89 8.33
C HIS A 237 14.24 13.20 7.91
N GLN A 238 15.49 13.40 8.32
CA GLN A 238 16.23 14.67 8.15
C GLN A 238 16.54 15.09 6.69
N ASP A 239 16.20 14.27 5.70
CA ASP A 239 16.65 14.44 4.31
C ASP A 239 15.57 14.99 3.34
N GLY A 240 14.39 15.39 3.84
CA GLY A 240 13.20 15.67 3.02
C GLY A 240 13.02 17.10 2.47
N TYR A 241 13.95 18.03 2.71
CA TYR A 241 13.73 19.45 2.39
C TYR A 241 14.73 20.02 1.40
N ALA A 242 14.61 19.58 0.15
CA ALA A 242 15.15 20.33 -0.98
C ALA A 242 14.10 20.35 -2.10
N LEU A 243 13.15 21.28 -2.01
CA LEU A 243 12.38 21.73 -3.19
C LEU A 243 13.40 22.25 -4.19
N ALA A 244 13.79 21.43 -5.17
CA ALA A 244 14.63 21.90 -6.24
C ALA A 244 13.77 22.83 -7.10
N ALA A 245 14.11 24.11 -7.13
CA ALA A 245 13.70 24.97 -8.23
C ALA A 245 14.17 24.27 -9.51
N GLY A 246 13.23 23.70 -10.26
CA GLY A 246 13.52 22.98 -11.50
C GLY A 246 14.54 23.74 -12.32
N VAL A 247 15.53 23.01 -12.84
CA VAL A 247 16.62 23.60 -13.63
C VAL A 247 15.99 24.54 -14.66
N PRO A 248 16.39 25.83 -14.72
CA PRO A 248 15.90 26.69 -15.78
C PRO A 248 16.24 25.99 -17.09
N PRO A 249 15.24 25.77 -17.98
CA PRO A 249 15.41 24.95 -19.15
C PRO A 249 16.68 25.38 -19.86
N THR A 250 17.55 24.41 -20.19
CA THR A 250 18.81 24.69 -20.88
C THR A 250 18.54 25.71 -21.99
N ALA A 251 19.15 26.88 -21.91
CA ALA A 251 18.93 27.97 -22.86
C ALA A 251 19.48 27.54 -24.21
N GLY A 252 18.65 26.90 -25.02
CA GLY A 252 19.04 26.37 -26.32
C GLY A 252 18.03 25.37 -26.85
N GLY A 253 17.50 25.66 -28.04
CA GLY A 253 16.60 24.77 -28.77
C GLY A 253 15.12 25.17 -28.70
N ARG A 254 14.45 25.10 -29.86
CA ARG A 254 13.02 25.41 -29.99
C ARG A 254 12.21 24.23 -29.46
N VAL A 255 11.30 24.46 -28.51
CA VAL A 255 10.34 23.44 -28.08
C VAL A 255 9.47 23.04 -29.28
N ILE A 256 9.41 21.75 -29.54
CA ILE A 256 8.61 21.15 -30.62
C ILE A 256 7.25 20.76 -30.05
N ALA A 257 7.28 20.04 -28.93
CA ALA A 257 6.12 19.55 -28.22
C ALA A 257 6.50 19.29 -26.76
N ARG A 258 5.48 19.23 -25.91
CA ARG A 258 5.57 18.78 -24.52
C ARG A 258 4.25 18.12 -24.15
N GLY A 259 4.26 17.23 -23.18
CA GLY A 259 3.05 16.57 -22.72
C GLY A 259 3.25 15.83 -21.41
N PRO A 260 2.15 15.35 -20.81
CA PRO A 260 2.22 14.40 -19.72
C PRO A 260 2.72 13.04 -20.21
N GLY A 261 3.44 12.33 -19.35
CA GLY A 261 3.64 10.89 -19.46
C GLY A 261 2.61 10.13 -18.64
N THR A 262 2.58 8.82 -18.81
CA THR A 262 1.77 7.89 -18.03
C THR A 262 2.57 7.46 -16.80
N ASN A 263 1.95 7.63 -15.64
CA ASN A 263 2.47 7.11 -14.39
C ASN A 263 1.69 5.87 -13.94
N ASP A 264 2.36 4.72 -13.87
CA ASP A 264 1.78 3.49 -13.32
C ASP A 264 2.70 2.94 -12.25
N TRP A 265 2.34 3.27 -11.01
CA TRP A 265 2.96 2.83 -9.77
C TRP A 265 3.15 1.32 -9.58
N ARG A 266 2.54 0.47 -10.42
CA ARG A 266 2.83 -0.98 -10.42
C ARG A 266 4.12 -1.35 -11.14
N ARG A 267 4.72 -0.42 -11.89
CA ARG A 267 5.94 -0.67 -12.69
C ARG A 267 7.23 -0.37 -11.92
N TYR A 268 7.14 -0.06 -10.63
CA TYR A 268 8.26 0.14 -9.71
C TYR A 268 7.78 -0.02 -8.24
N PRO A 269 8.67 -0.28 -7.27
CA PRO A 269 8.29 -0.34 -5.86
C PRO A 269 7.73 1.00 -5.34
N PRO A 270 6.91 1.00 -4.27
CA PRO A 270 6.52 2.22 -3.57
C PRO A 270 7.72 3.09 -3.22
N GLY A 271 7.54 4.40 -3.28
CA GLY A 271 8.59 5.34 -2.91
C GLY A 271 9.67 5.57 -3.97
N PHE A 272 9.46 5.17 -5.24
CA PHE A 272 10.36 5.54 -6.36
C PHE A 272 9.92 6.83 -7.08
N VAL A 273 8.65 6.90 -7.48
CA VAL A 273 8.03 8.03 -8.19
C VAL A 273 6.81 8.48 -7.40
N ASP A 274 6.55 9.78 -7.37
CA ASP A 274 5.32 10.34 -6.81
C ASP A 274 4.09 9.68 -7.49
N ALA A 275 3.08 9.30 -6.72
CA ALA A 275 1.90 8.58 -7.23
C ALA A 275 0.90 9.46 -8.02
N ALA A 276 1.13 10.77 -8.11
CA ALA A 276 0.31 11.67 -8.90
C ALA A 276 0.25 11.20 -10.36
N GLU A 277 -0.91 11.37 -10.98
CA GLU A 277 -1.12 10.90 -12.35
C GLU A 277 -0.29 11.71 -13.36
N ASP A 278 0.05 12.95 -13.02
CA ASP A 278 0.87 13.88 -13.79
C ASP A 278 2.33 13.96 -13.31
N ALA A 279 2.77 13.03 -12.45
CA ALA A 279 4.14 12.97 -11.95
C ALA A 279 5.20 12.78 -13.05
N VAL A 280 4.81 12.29 -14.23
CA VAL A 280 5.68 12.13 -15.39
C VAL A 280 5.37 13.20 -16.43
N SER A 281 6.40 13.88 -16.91
CA SER A 281 6.29 14.83 -18.00
C SER A 281 7.42 14.65 -19.01
N TRP A 282 7.21 15.14 -20.23
CA TRP A 282 8.24 15.12 -21.27
C TRP A 282 8.22 16.38 -22.11
N THR A 283 9.40 16.74 -22.61
CA THR A 283 9.59 17.87 -23.52
C THR A 283 10.48 17.45 -24.68
N ALA A 284 10.01 17.69 -25.91
CA ALA A 284 10.78 17.51 -27.13
C ALA A 284 11.32 18.85 -27.65
N ARG A 285 12.63 18.93 -27.91
CA ARG A 285 13.33 20.14 -28.37
C ARG A 285 14.08 19.91 -29.67
N ALA A 286 14.11 20.93 -30.52
CA ALA A 286 14.95 21.00 -31.71
C ALA A 286 16.28 21.68 -31.36
N LEU A 287 17.38 20.92 -31.37
CA LEU A 287 18.75 21.39 -31.20
C LEU A 287 19.45 21.35 -32.56
N GLY A 288 19.23 22.38 -33.37
CA GLY A 288 19.63 22.37 -34.79
C GLY A 288 18.92 21.26 -35.57
N ALA A 289 19.69 20.35 -36.17
CA ALA A 289 19.15 19.18 -36.88
C ALA A 289 18.68 18.07 -35.93
N GLN A 290 19.19 18.03 -34.69
CA GLN A 290 18.84 16.99 -33.72
C GLN A 290 17.47 17.25 -33.10
N ARG A 291 16.80 16.15 -32.75
CA ARG A 291 15.56 16.15 -31.99
C ARG A 291 15.83 15.40 -30.70
N GLN A 292 15.75 16.11 -29.58
CA GLN A 292 16.00 15.55 -28.26
C GLN A 292 14.70 15.51 -27.48
N ILE A 293 14.46 14.40 -26.80
CA ILE A 293 13.46 14.31 -25.74
C ILE A 293 14.15 14.38 -24.39
N GLU A 294 13.53 15.11 -23.48
CA GLU A 294 13.80 15.12 -22.05
C GLU A 294 12.57 14.56 -21.35
N VAL A 295 12.78 13.58 -20.49
CA VAL A 295 11.74 12.96 -19.67
C VAL A 295 12.08 13.24 -18.22
N GLU A 296 11.08 13.67 -17.48
CA GLU A 296 11.14 14.04 -16.08
C GLU A 296 10.05 13.27 -15.32
N ALA A 297 10.39 12.69 -14.17
CA ALA A 297 9.43 12.08 -13.26
C ALA A 297 9.71 12.54 -11.83
N VAL A 298 8.70 13.03 -11.13
CA VAL A 298 8.84 13.47 -9.73
C VAL A 298 9.29 12.29 -8.88
N ALA A 299 10.47 12.39 -8.28
CA ALA A 299 11.00 11.38 -7.39
C ALA A 299 10.33 11.50 -6.02
N HIS A 300 10.17 10.36 -5.37
CA HIS A 300 9.80 10.34 -3.98
C HIS A 300 11.06 10.54 -3.10
N ASN A 301 10.91 11.14 -1.90
CA ASN A 301 12.04 11.53 -1.05
C ASN A 301 12.92 10.34 -0.64
N ALA A 302 12.30 9.21 -0.31
CA ALA A 302 12.96 7.95 0.06
C ALA A 302 13.52 7.14 -1.13
N ALA A 303 13.32 7.58 -2.38
CA ALA A 303 13.78 6.83 -3.55
C ALA A 303 15.30 6.63 -3.52
N PRO A 304 15.87 5.46 -3.88
CA PRO A 304 17.32 5.30 -3.88
C PRO A 304 18.00 6.28 -4.85
N ALA A 305 19.07 6.93 -4.40
CA ALA A 305 19.89 7.84 -5.22
C ALA A 305 20.76 7.12 -6.25
N ALA A 306 20.95 5.81 -6.08
CA ALA A 306 21.75 4.94 -6.93
C ALA A 306 20.89 3.83 -7.56
N ASP A 307 21.53 2.86 -8.21
CA ASP A 307 20.85 1.74 -8.85
C ASP A 307 19.88 1.00 -7.90
N PRO A 308 18.75 0.50 -8.44
CA PRO A 308 18.44 0.42 -9.86
C PRO A 308 17.79 1.71 -10.43
N ALA A 309 18.29 2.17 -11.58
CA ALA A 309 17.77 3.36 -12.26
C ALA A 309 16.47 3.11 -13.06
N LEU A 310 15.53 4.06 -12.98
CA LEU A 310 14.31 4.04 -13.79
C LEU A 310 14.61 4.22 -15.28
N VAL A 311 13.70 3.73 -16.12
CA VAL A 311 13.75 3.90 -17.57
C VAL A 311 12.42 4.45 -18.06
N ALA A 312 12.47 5.47 -18.92
CA ALA A 312 11.32 5.92 -19.68
C ALA A 312 11.22 5.21 -21.02
N GLU A 313 10.05 4.68 -21.35
CA GLU A 313 9.70 4.10 -22.64
C GLU A 313 9.06 5.17 -23.55
N VAL A 314 9.89 5.58 -24.49
CA VAL A 314 9.80 6.44 -25.68
C VAL A 314 8.97 5.95 -26.86
N GLN A 315 7.64 6.02 -26.92
CA GLN A 315 6.91 5.63 -28.13
C GLN A 315 6.52 6.83 -28.99
N VAL A 316 6.91 6.82 -30.27
CA VAL A 316 6.60 7.87 -31.25
C VAL A 316 5.77 7.26 -32.38
N ASN A 317 4.60 7.83 -32.66
CA ASN A 317 3.67 7.42 -33.71
C ASN A 317 3.36 5.91 -33.71
N GLY A 318 3.25 5.29 -32.53
CA GLY A 318 3.00 3.85 -32.40
C GLY A 318 4.19 2.95 -32.80
N GLY A 319 5.38 3.52 -33.04
CA GLY A 319 6.60 2.80 -33.39
C GLY A 319 7.19 1.98 -32.23
N ARG A 320 8.43 1.48 -32.40
CA ARG A 320 9.12 0.74 -31.34
C ARG A 320 9.46 1.66 -30.15
N PRO A 321 9.21 1.25 -28.90
CA PRO A 321 9.57 2.05 -27.74
C PRO A 321 11.09 2.23 -27.64
N HIS A 322 11.53 3.48 -27.48
CA HIS A 322 12.91 3.86 -27.24
C HIS A 322 13.13 3.99 -25.74
N ARG A 323 14.16 3.33 -25.19
CA ARG A 323 14.43 3.38 -23.74
C ARG A 323 15.37 4.53 -23.40
N VAL A 324 14.94 5.39 -22.49
CA VAL A 324 15.71 6.53 -21.98
C VAL A 324 16.03 6.26 -20.50
N PRO A 325 17.29 6.00 -20.13
CA PRO A 325 17.68 5.87 -18.73
C PRO A 325 17.42 7.18 -17.98
N LEU A 326 16.82 7.09 -16.80
CA LEU A 326 16.58 8.22 -15.90
C LEU A 326 17.54 8.13 -14.73
N ALA A 327 18.17 9.24 -14.37
CA ALA A 327 19.00 9.35 -13.18
C ALA A 327 18.28 10.20 -12.12
N ARG A 328 18.35 9.78 -10.86
CA ARG A 328 17.83 10.58 -9.74
C ARG A 328 18.72 11.80 -9.51
N ARG A 329 18.06 12.94 -9.29
CA ARG A 329 18.63 14.22 -8.90
C ARG A 329 17.67 14.84 -7.90
N ASP A 330 18.01 14.77 -6.63
CA ASP A 330 17.17 15.28 -5.54
C ASP A 330 15.74 14.71 -5.59
N ASP A 331 14.75 15.55 -5.89
CA ASP A 331 13.32 15.26 -6.00
C ASP A 331 12.86 14.91 -7.44
N LEU A 332 13.79 14.65 -8.36
CA LEU A 332 13.47 14.39 -9.77
C LEU A 332 14.28 13.24 -10.38
N TRP A 333 13.61 12.38 -11.13
CA TRP A 333 14.23 11.48 -12.11
C TRP A 333 14.27 12.17 -13.47
N ALA A 334 15.45 12.29 -14.08
CA ALA A 334 15.59 12.94 -15.37
C ALA A 334 16.45 12.13 -16.35
N GLY A 335 16.04 12.11 -17.62
CA GLY A 335 16.78 11.44 -18.69
C GLY A 335 16.57 12.11 -20.03
N ARG A 336 17.55 11.94 -20.94
CA ARG A 336 17.51 12.53 -22.28
C ARG A 336 17.93 11.52 -23.33
N ALA A 337 17.28 11.59 -24.47
CA ALA A 337 17.68 10.83 -25.65
C ALA A 337 17.44 11.61 -26.94
N THR A 338 18.24 11.31 -27.95
CA THR A 338 17.97 11.77 -29.32
C THR A 338 16.92 10.85 -29.91
N LEU A 339 15.80 11.41 -30.38
CA LEU A 339 14.74 10.68 -31.07
C LEU A 339 14.75 11.04 -32.55
N ASP A 340 14.30 10.12 -33.39
CA ASP A 340 13.83 10.50 -34.72
C ASP A 340 12.35 10.84 -34.63
N LEU A 341 12.02 12.13 -34.79
CA LEU A 341 10.64 12.62 -34.82
C LEU A 341 10.13 12.80 -36.26
N ALA A 342 10.87 12.31 -37.27
CA ALA A 342 10.39 12.33 -38.63
C ALA A 342 9.05 11.56 -38.72
N PRO A 343 8.02 12.12 -39.37
CA PRO A 343 6.81 11.37 -39.64
C PRO A 343 7.16 10.15 -40.48
N ASP A 344 6.46 9.03 -40.25
CA ASP A 344 6.57 7.87 -41.14
C ASP A 344 6.35 8.34 -42.59
N PRO A 345 7.27 8.07 -43.53
CA PRO A 345 7.10 8.47 -44.93
C PRO A 345 5.78 7.97 -45.55
N ALA A 346 5.17 6.91 -45.01
CA ALA A 346 3.85 6.43 -45.41
C ALA A 346 2.69 7.32 -44.91
N LEU A 347 2.85 8.05 -43.80
CA LEU A 347 1.83 8.93 -43.19
C LEU A 347 2.01 10.41 -43.58
N ALA A 348 3.13 10.78 -44.20
CA ALA A 348 3.47 12.16 -44.55
C ALA A 348 2.60 12.81 -45.66
N LEU A 349 1.67 12.07 -46.27
CA LEU A 349 0.82 12.53 -47.38
C LEU A 349 -0.52 13.15 -46.96
N VAL A 350 -0.84 13.15 -45.66
CA VAL A 350 -2.06 13.75 -45.12
C VAL A 350 -1.64 14.75 -44.05
N THR A 351 -2.23 15.95 -44.06
CA THR A 351 -2.06 17.11 -43.16
C THR A 351 -1.04 16.93 -42.03
N PRO A 352 0.01 17.77 -41.89
CA PRO A 352 1.07 17.58 -40.90
C PRO A 352 0.48 17.52 -39.49
N MET A 353 0.29 16.29 -38.99
CA MET A 353 -0.09 16.06 -37.61
C MET A 353 1.16 16.19 -36.75
N PRO A 354 1.07 16.80 -35.56
CA PRO A 354 2.15 16.74 -34.58
C PRO A 354 2.44 15.25 -34.26
N PRO A 355 3.71 14.87 -34.02
CA PRO A 355 4.04 13.49 -33.67
C PRO A 355 3.29 13.10 -32.40
N LEU A 356 2.62 11.96 -32.42
CA LEU A 356 2.03 11.36 -31.22
C LEU A 356 3.18 10.78 -30.40
N VAL A 357 3.43 11.32 -29.22
CA VAL A 357 4.48 10.85 -28.32
C VAL A 357 3.82 10.35 -27.04
N GLU A 358 4.08 9.10 -26.72
CA GLU A 358 3.62 8.43 -25.51
C GLU A 358 4.85 8.07 -24.67
N VAL A 359 4.83 8.42 -23.40
CA VAL A 359 5.93 8.21 -22.46
C VAL A 359 5.39 7.48 -21.24
N GLY A 360 6.01 6.37 -20.86
CA GLY A 360 5.73 5.69 -19.59
C GLY A 360 7.03 5.40 -18.85
N VAL A 361 7.01 5.40 -17.52
CA VAL A 361 8.17 5.07 -16.68
C VAL A 361 8.05 3.64 -16.16
N LEU A 362 9.18 2.96 -15.99
CA LEU A 362 9.28 1.64 -15.39
C LEU A 362 10.63 1.44 -14.72
N LEU A 363 10.68 0.47 -13.82
CA LEU A 363 11.92 -0.12 -13.34
C LEU A 363 12.19 -1.43 -14.12
N PRO A 364 13.34 -1.56 -14.83
CA PRO A 364 13.62 -2.77 -15.60
C PRO A 364 13.63 -4.02 -14.72
N GLY A 365 12.90 -5.07 -15.15
CA GLY A 365 12.74 -6.30 -14.36
C GLY A 365 11.58 -6.27 -13.37
N PHE A 366 10.94 -5.11 -13.18
CA PHE A 366 9.76 -4.89 -12.32
C PHE A 366 8.57 -4.36 -13.15
N ASP A 367 8.44 -4.81 -14.41
CA ASP A 367 7.33 -4.39 -15.27
C ASP A 367 6.35 -5.56 -15.42
N PRO A 368 5.14 -5.49 -14.83
CA PRO A 368 4.11 -6.52 -15.02
C PRO A 368 3.54 -6.54 -16.46
N GLY A 369 3.97 -5.60 -17.31
CA GLY A 369 3.52 -5.45 -18.68
C GLY A 369 2.47 -4.34 -18.83
N PRO A 370 2.04 -4.05 -20.07
CA PRO A 370 1.09 -2.99 -20.34
C PRO A 370 -0.27 -3.34 -19.71
N SER A 371 -0.69 -2.57 -18.72
CA SER A 371 -2.06 -2.67 -18.23
C SER A 371 -2.99 -1.81 -19.09
N LEU A 372 -4.10 -2.39 -19.55
CA LEU A 372 -5.17 -1.61 -20.16
C LEU A 372 -6.05 -1.00 -19.05
N GLY A 373 -6.05 0.33 -18.96
CA GLY A 373 -6.88 1.03 -17.98
C GLY A 373 -6.36 0.93 -16.54
N GLY A 374 -7.06 1.59 -15.62
CA GLY A 374 -6.67 1.69 -14.21
C GLY A 374 -6.48 3.12 -13.71
N ARG A 375 -6.52 4.13 -14.59
CA ARG A 375 -6.48 5.54 -14.16
C ARG A 375 -7.60 5.88 -13.17
N ALA A 376 -8.82 5.46 -13.47
CA ALA A 376 -9.96 5.67 -12.57
C ALA A 376 -9.76 4.96 -11.21
N ASP A 377 -9.18 3.76 -11.20
CA ASP A 377 -8.89 3.01 -9.98
C ASP A 377 -7.75 3.66 -9.17
N ARG A 378 -6.69 4.14 -9.83
CA ARG A 378 -5.61 4.94 -9.21
C ARG A 378 -6.15 6.23 -8.62
N ASP A 379 -6.97 6.96 -9.37
CA ASP A 379 -7.63 8.18 -8.91
C ASP A 379 -8.50 7.88 -7.67
N ALA A 380 -9.23 6.76 -7.67
CA ALA A 380 -10.05 6.32 -6.53
C ALA A 380 -9.19 5.94 -5.31
N ILE A 381 -8.05 5.28 -5.51
CA ILE A 381 -7.10 4.95 -4.44
C ILE A 381 -6.46 6.22 -3.85
N ARG A 382 -6.04 7.17 -4.68
CA ARG A 382 -5.55 8.47 -4.20
C ARG A 382 -6.62 9.23 -3.42
N ALA A 383 -7.88 9.17 -3.86
CA ALA A 383 -9.01 9.74 -3.13
C ALA A 383 -9.29 9.03 -1.80
N LEU A 384 -9.14 7.70 -1.74
CA LEU A 384 -9.21 6.92 -0.50
C LEU A 384 -8.11 7.35 0.48
N ALA A 385 -6.85 7.40 0.04
CA ALA A 385 -5.72 7.77 0.88
C ALA A 385 -5.89 9.18 1.47
N ARG A 386 -6.23 10.18 0.64
CA ARG A 386 -6.54 11.55 1.11
C ARG A 386 -7.67 11.57 2.14
N ARG A 387 -8.74 10.82 1.91
CA ARG A 387 -9.86 10.75 2.86
C ARG A 387 -9.41 10.18 4.19
N ARG A 388 -8.63 9.09 4.18
CA ARG A 388 -8.14 8.46 5.41
C ARG A 388 -7.22 9.38 6.20
N LEU A 389 -6.25 10.02 5.55
CA LEU A 389 -5.40 11.02 6.20
C LEU A 389 -6.21 12.19 6.78
N ALA A 390 -7.21 12.70 6.05
CA ALA A 390 -8.08 13.77 6.55
C ALA A 390 -8.99 13.32 7.71
N ASP A 391 -9.37 12.04 7.77
CA ASP A 391 -10.22 11.50 8.81
C ASP A 391 -9.44 11.21 10.12
N THR A 392 -8.11 11.12 10.10
CA THR A 392 -7.26 11.02 11.32
C THR A 392 -7.47 12.20 12.28
N VAL A 393 -7.83 13.36 11.73
CA VAL A 393 -8.08 14.61 12.48
C VAL A 393 -9.45 14.59 13.16
N ARG A 394 -10.35 13.66 12.80
CA ARG A 394 -11.68 13.53 13.41
C ARG A 394 -11.70 12.43 14.48
N PRO A 395 -12.42 12.61 15.60
CA PRO A 395 -12.58 11.57 16.59
C PRO A 395 -13.33 10.37 15.98
N GLN A 396 -12.67 9.22 15.88
CA GLN A 396 -13.27 7.94 15.54
C GLN A 396 -12.79 6.89 16.53
N ALA A 397 -13.62 5.88 16.81
CA ALA A 397 -13.20 4.74 17.61
C ALA A 397 -12.17 3.90 16.81
N PHE A 398 -10.89 3.95 17.22
CA PHE A 398 -9.78 3.24 16.57
C PHE A 398 -9.94 1.71 16.60
N ASP A 399 -10.73 1.16 17.53
CA ASP A 399 -11.03 -0.27 17.65
C ASP A 399 -11.91 -0.84 16.52
N THR A 400 -12.27 -0.02 15.53
CA THR A 400 -13.01 -0.48 14.36
C THR A 400 -12.08 -0.67 13.17
N PHE A 401 -12.40 -1.64 12.29
CA PHE A 401 -11.70 -1.84 11.01
C PHE A 401 -11.53 -0.53 10.20
N ALA A 402 -12.43 0.45 10.41
CA ALA A 402 -12.40 1.75 9.75
C ALA A 402 -11.33 2.72 10.27
N GLY A 403 -10.81 2.52 11.49
CA GLY A 403 -9.90 3.47 12.15
C GLY A 403 -8.59 3.68 11.38
N PRO A 404 -7.90 4.82 11.57
CA PRO A 404 -6.60 5.04 10.97
C PRO A 404 -5.51 4.19 11.65
N PHE A 405 -4.44 3.87 10.94
CA PHE A 405 -3.20 3.32 11.48
C PHE A 405 -2.41 4.40 12.23
N LEU A 406 -1.52 3.99 13.14
CA LEU A 406 -0.56 4.87 13.81
C LEU A 406 0.30 5.61 12.78
N ALA A 407 0.72 4.93 11.70
CA ALA A 407 1.47 5.56 10.62
C ALA A 407 0.67 6.64 9.89
N GLU A 408 -0.65 6.50 9.75
CA GLU A 408 -1.52 7.53 9.18
C GLU A 408 -1.63 8.75 10.12
N ILE A 409 -1.64 8.54 11.43
CA ILE A 409 -1.64 9.61 12.44
C ILE A 409 -0.31 10.38 12.40
N VAL A 410 0.82 9.67 12.34
CA VAL A 410 2.16 10.26 12.20
C VAL A 410 2.24 11.08 10.91
N ALA A 411 1.79 10.52 9.79
CA ALA A 411 1.79 11.18 8.49
C ALA A 411 0.93 12.46 8.48
N ALA A 412 -0.25 12.41 9.09
CA ALA A 412 -1.12 13.58 9.21
C ALA A 412 -0.52 14.68 10.11
N ALA A 413 0.17 14.31 11.19
CA ALA A 413 0.85 15.27 12.07
C ALA A 413 1.97 16.02 11.34
N ALA A 414 2.82 15.30 10.59
CA ALA A 414 3.91 15.88 9.82
C ALA A 414 3.43 16.94 8.80
N THR A 415 2.31 16.69 8.12
CA THR A 415 1.75 17.67 7.15
C THR A 415 1.12 18.92 7.77
N SER A 416 0.78 18.88 9.07
CA SER A 416 0.17 20.03 9.74
C SER A 416 1.16 21.13 10.13
N GLU A 417 2.46 20.83 10.15
CA GLU A 417 3.52 21.82 10.39
C GLU A 417 3.89 22.64 9.14
N ASP A 418 3.48 22.20 7.95
CA ASP A 418 3.78 22.84 6.66
C ASP A 418 2.79 23.96 6.25
N TYR A 419 1.78 24.26 7.09
CA TYR A 419 0.76 25.32 6.88
C TYR A 419 0.62 26.24 8.09
#